data_AF-A0A1G2WPM0-F1
#
_entry.id   AF-A0A1G2WPM0-F1
#
_cell.length_a   1.000
_cell.length_b   1.000
_cell.length_c   1.000
_cell.angle_alpha   90.00
_cell.angle_beta   90.00
_cell.angle_gamma   90.00
#
_symmetry.space_group_name_H-M   'P 1'
#
loop_
_entity.id
_entity.type
_entity.pdbx_description
1 polymer ?
#
loop_
_entity_poly.entity_id
_entity_poly.type
_entity_poly.pdbx_seq_one_letter_code
_entity_poly.pdbx_strand_id
1 'polypeptide(L)' 'MIKENYTDDRKLFLITVMYKVKDFYPAGHDWYWVKFKPGGDARLEGKVDACIDCHVGVAGNDYVFTGNIK' A
#
# COMPACT_ATOMS: atom_id res chain seq x y z
N MET A 1 -6.04 0.79 -4.22
CA MET A 1 -5.45 -0.53 -4.53
C MET A 1 -5.59 -1.42 -3.30
N ILE A 2 -5.99 -2.67 -3.50
CA ILE A 2 -6.02 -3.70 -2.45
C ILE A 2 -5.11 -4.84 -2.92
N LYS A 3 -4.21 -5.28 -2.05
CA LYS A 3 -3.39 -6.47 -2.24
C LYS A 3 -3.70 -7.44 -1.11
N GLU A 4 -4.08 -8.64 -1.46
CA GLU A 4 -4.33 -9.72 -0.52
C GLU A 4 -3.19 -10.73 -0.58
N ASN A 5 -2.66 -11.07 0.58
CA ASN A 5 -1.64 -12.09 0.73
C ASN A 5 -2.29 -13.32 1.34
N TYR A 6 -2.07 -14.46 0.70
CA TYR A 6 -2.53 -15.77 1.15
C TYR A 6 -1.33 -16.64 1.51
N THR A 7 -1.51 -17.53 2.48
CA THR A 7 -0.58 -18.62 2.77
C THR A 7 -0.60 -19.69 1.68
N ASP A 8 0.31 -20.66 1.74
CA ASP A 8 0.37 -21.78 0.79
C ASP A 8 -0.91 -22.63 0.78
N ASP A 9 -1.58 -22.74 1.93
CA ASP A 9 -2.90 -23.39 2.07
C ASP A 9 -4.08 -22.46 1.73
N ARG A 10 -3.81 -21.34 1.04
CA ARG A 10 -4.79 -20.35 0.54
C ARG A 10 -5.63 -19.68 1.62
N LYS A 11 -5.10 -19.55 2.84
CA LYS A 11 -5.75 -18.76 3.90
C LYS A 11 -5.31 -17.31 3.80
N LEU A 12 -6.27 -16.40 3.92
CA LEU A 12 -5.98 -14.97 3.94
C LEU A 12 -5.09 -14.65 5.15
N PHE A 13 -3.95 -14.01 4.90
CA PHE A 13 -2.92 -13.72 5.90
C PHE A 13 -2.79 -12.23 6.21
N LEU A 14 -2.86 -11.39 5.18
CA LEU A 14 -2.65 -9.95 5.29
C LEU A 14 -3.36 -9.23 4.15
N ILE A 15 -4.03 -8.13 4.46
CA ILE A 15 -4.62 -7.22 3.47
C ILE A 15 -3.82 -5.93 3.52
N THR A 16 -3.26 -5.51 2.39
CA THR A 16 -2.62 -4.20 2.25
C THR A 16 -3.50 -3.31 1.38
N VAL A 17 -3.86 -2.14 1.89
CA VAL A 17 -4.63 -1.14 1.13
C VAL A 17 -3.77 0.09 0.93
N MET A 18 -3.83 0.63 -0.27
CA MET A 18 -3.29 1.94 -0.62
C MET A 18 -4.40 2.78 -1.23
N TYR A 19 -4.61 3.97 -0.71
CA TYR A 19 -5.60 4.92 -1.24
C TYR A 19 -5.12 6.34 -1.07
N LYS A 20 -5.63 7.26 -1.90
CA LYS A 20 -5.26 8.68 -1.81
C LYS A 20 -6.17 9.40 -0.83
N VAL A 21 -5.56 10.15 0.08
CA VAL A 21 -6.25 11.04 1.02
C VAL A 21 -5.75 12.45 0.73
N LYS A 22 -6.64 13.29 0.21
CA LYS A 22 -6.31 14.66 -0.18
C LYS A 22 -5.56 15.38 0.93
N ASP A 23 -4.43 16.01 0.58
CA ASP A 23 -3.58 16.82 1.45
C ASP A 23 -2.90 16.05 2.61
N PHE A 24 -3.01 14.72 2.67
CA PHE A 24 -2.40 13.91 3.74
C PHE A 24 -0.86 13.86 3.64
N TYR A 25 -0.37 13.64 2.42
CA TYR A 25 1.06 13.53 2.14
C TYR A 25 1.39 14.03 0.73
N PRO A 26 1.37 15.35 0.50
CA PRO A 26 1.54 15.90 -0.85
C PRO A 26 2.84 15.45 -1.54
N ALA A 27 3.94 15.32 -0.78
CA ALA A 27 5.23 14.85 -1.31
C ALA A 27 5.19 13.39 -1.82
N GLY A 28 4.32 12.55 -1.24
CA GLY A 28 4.05 11.19 -1.71
C GLY A 28 2.75 11.07 -2.47
N HIS A 29 2.33 12.12 -3.20
CA HIS A 29 1.12 12.14 -4.03
C HIS A 29 -0.15 11.72 -3.26
N ASP A 30 -0.22 12.13 -1.99
CA ASP A 30 -1.36 11.90 -1.10
C ASP A 30 -1.65 10.43 -0.79
N TRP A 31 -0.70 9.53 -1.02
CA TRP A 31 -0.87 8.13 -0.68
C TRP A 31 -0.93 7.90 0.82
N TYR A 32 -1.90 7.08 1.21
CA TYR A 32 -2.09 6.50 2.52
C TYR A 32 -1.95 4.99 2.41
N TRP A 33 -1.08 4.39 3.23
CA TRP A 33 -0.87 2.95 3.27
C TRP A 33 -1.47 2.38 4.53
N VAL A 34 -2.10 1.21 4.46
CA VAL A 34 -2.57 0.49 5.65
C VAL A 34 -2.44 -1.01 5.46
N LYS A 35 -2.14 -1.72 6.55
CA LYS A 35 -2.09 -3.18 6.61
C LYS A 35 -3.05 -3.72 7.66
N PHE A 36 -4.00 -4.54 7.24
CA PHE A 36 -4.97 -5.21 8.09
C PHE A 36 -4.65 -6.70 8.24
N LYS A 37 -4.86 -7.22 9.44
CA LYS A 37 -5.09 -8.66 9.61
C LYS A 37 -6.42 -9.07 8.97
N PRO A 38 -6.64 -10.37 8.70
CA PRO A 38 -7.95 -10.87 8.26
C PRO A 38 -9.11 -10.50 9.21
N GLY A 39 -8.82 -10.30 10.50
CA GLY A 39 -9.81 -9.85 11.50
C GLY A 39 -10.12 -8.35 11.50
N GLY A 40 -9.51 -7.56 10.61
CA GLY A 40 -9.78 -6.12 10.48
C GLY A 40 -8.89 -5.20 11.32
N ASP A 41 -8.06 -5.73 12.23
CA ASP A 41 -7.12 -4.89 12.99
C ASP A 41 -6.00 -4.34 12.09
N ALA A 42 -5.87 -3.01 12.03
CA ALA A 42 -4.76 -2.34 11.39
C ALA A 42 -3.48 -2.46 12.24
N ARG A 43 -2.38 -2.90 11.63
CA ARG A 43 -1.07 -3.01 12.32
C ARG A 43 -0.14 -1.85 12.01
N LEU A 44 -0.28 -1.24 10.83
CA LEU A 44 0.55 -0.16 10.32
C LEU A 44 -0.32 0.68 9.39
N GLU A 45 -0.37 1.99 9.58
CA GLU A 45 -1.15 2.89 8.72
C GLU A 45 -0.56 4.30 8.58
N GLY A 46 -0.96 5.00 7.52
CA GLY A 46 -0.54 6.37 7.24
C GLY A 46 0.74 6.45 6.41
N LYS A 47 1.68 7.31 6.84
CA LYS A 47 3.01 7.48 6.25
C LYS A 47 3.94 6.40 6.81
N VAL A 48 3.88 5.21 6.22
CA VAL A 48 4.66 4.06 6.69
C VAL A 48 5.99 4.04 5.93
N ASP A 49 7.10 4.38 6.59
CA ASP A 49 8.44 4.50 5.98
C ASP A 49 8.82 3.26 5.17
N ALA A 50 8.66 2.07 5.75
CA ALA A 50 8.95 0.81 5.06
C ALA A 50 8.12 0.59 3.77
N CYS A 51 6.94 1.18 3.66
CA CYS A 51 6.15 1.17 2.42
C CYS A 51 6.69 2.22 1.44
N ILE A 52 7.01 3.42 1.91
CA ILE A 52 7.51 4.53 1.09
C ILE A 52 8.87 4.18 0.46
N ASP A 53 9.79 3.61 1.23
CA ASP A 53 11.16 3.28 0.81
C ASP A 53 11.21 2.38 -0.44
N CYS A 54 10.26 1.45 -0.58
CA CYS A 54 10.17 0.61 -1.76
C CYS A 54 9.39 1.29 -2.89
N HIS A 55 8.27 1.95 -2.56
CA HIS A 55 7.37 2.54 -3.56
C HIS A 55 7.95 3.79 -4.23
N VAL A 56 8.88 4.51 -3.60
CA VAL A 56 9.57 5.66 -4.21
C VAL A 56 10.34 5.28 -5.47
N GLY A 57 10.80 4.02 -5.58
CA GLY A 57 11.45 3.50 -6.78
C GLY A 57 10.55 3.49 -8.03
N VAL A 58 9.23 3.58 -7.84
CA VAL A 58 8.23 3.73 -8.91
C VAL A 58 7.40 5.00 -8.75
N ALA A 59 7.97 6.07 -8.17
CA ALA A 59 7.29 7.36 -8.01
C ALA A 59 6.82 7.95 -9.36
N GLY A 60 7.60 7.74 -10.44
CA GLY A 60 7.22 8.12 -11.80
C GLY A 60 5.98 7.38 -12.35
N ASN A 61 5.58 6.28 -11.70
CA ASN A 61 4.36 5.55 -11.98
C ASN A 61 3.34 5.71 -10.83
N ASP A 62 3.30 6.92 -10.25
CA ASP A 62 2.41 7.30 -9.16
C ASP A 62 2.49 6.35 -7.94
N TYR A 63 3.69 5.86 -7.62
CA TYR A 63 3.96 4.92 -6.52
C TYR A 63 3.22 3.58 -6.63
N VAL A 64 2.68 3.22 -7.80
CA VAL A 64 1.97 1.95 -8.01
C VAL A 64 2.80 1.04 -8.90
N PHE A 65 2.99 -0.21 -8.49
CA PHE A 65 3.62 -1.24 -9.33
C PHE A 65 2.61 -1.82 -10.31
N THR A 66 2.23 -1.05 -11.32
CA THR A 66 1.61 -1.60 -12.52
C THR A 66 2.71 -1.91 -13.53
N GLY A 67 2.45 -2.79 -14.51
CA GLY A 67 3.32 -2.84 -15.70
C GLY A 67 3.44 -1.45 -16.35
N ASN A 68 4.41 -1.27 -17.25
CA ASN A 68 4.66 0.02 -17.92
C ASN A 68 3.34 0.66 -18.38
N ILE A 69 2.96 1.78 -17.78
CA ILE A 69 1.90 2.63 -18.29
C ILE A 69 2.56 3.45 -19.41
N LYS A 70 2.31 3.05 -20.66
CA LYS A 70 2.67 3.85 -21.84
C LYS A 70 1.72 5.03 -21.99
#